data_AF-A0A142I102-F1
#
_entry.id   AF-A0A142I102-F1
#
_cell.length_a   1.000
_cell.length_b   1.000
_cell.length_c   1.000
_cell.angle_alpha   90.00
_cell.angle_beta   90.00
_cell.angle_gamma   90.00
#
_symmetry.space_group_name_H-M   'P 1'
#
loop_
_entity.id
_entity.type
_entity.pdbx_description
1 polymer ?
#
loop_
_entity_poly.entity_id
_entity_poly.type
_entity_poly.pdbx_seq_one_letter_code
_entity_poly.pdbx_strand_id
1 'polypeptide(L)'
;MFAMALIRYFVPFVTAFFFYHFLGKEGTAIMTTGGNLVLFGILLFSLTFIVRRNRFRLNQKSGFRLLYIIYISILFSISLFGCCLRTYFLSNLCVYFLDLFSFFAVFSVVSGGGQPLPLPGPSTPSNSSSEDSFELQVLSEPWPVTHNVALEASMRNRLLALEQEKSPFLLSEERGSNWAEVKTQLDNCPSQREYNRLLEFENRDLQIREKRHSCYSIYQEILTAHPAVAENADSNPQEAFCDFLNEKRSELDLQGGAVFVRDQRELRFLGLLSHDLTRDGPNSLYINIIFGG
;
A
#
# COMPACT_ATOMS: atom_id res chain seq x y z
N MET A 1 -6.42 -18.43 -30.36
CA MET A 1 -7.10 -19.62 -29.79
C MET A 1 -6.83 -19.81 -28.30
N PHE A 2 -5.57 -19.70 -27.83
CA PHE A 2 -5.20 -19.90 -26.41
C PHE A 2 -5.90 -18.96 -25.40
N ALA A 3 -6.08 -17.68 -25.73
CA ALA A 3 -6.73 -16.71 -24.82
C ALA A 3 -8.22 -17.00 -24.57
N MET A 4 -8.94 -17.50 -25.58
CA MET A 4 -10.34 -17.91 -25.45
C MET A 4 -10.49 -19.18 -24.61
N ALA A 5 -9.53 -20.10 -24.70
CA ALA A 5 -9.48 -21.27 -23.83
C ALA A 5 -9.25 -20.87 -22.36
N LEU A 6 -8.31 -19.93 -22.12
CA LEU A 6 -8.01 -19.42 -20.79
C LEU A 6 -9.20 -18.69 -20.14
N ILE A 7 -9.93 -17.86 -20.90
CA ILE A 7 -11.16 -17.20 -20.43
C ILE A 7 -12.25 -18.24 -20.10
N ARG A 8 -12.38 -19.30 -20.91
CA ARG A 8 -13.31 -20.41 -20.62
C ARG A 8 -12.97 -21.20 -19.35
N TYR A 9 -11.72 -21.20 -18.88
CA TYR A 9 -11.34 -21.79 -17.60
C TYR A 9 -11.37 -20.77 -16.44
N PHE A 10 -11.10 -19.50 -16.72
CA PHE A 10 -11.06 -18.43 -15.73
C PHE A 10 -12.46 -18.00 -15.27
N VAL A 11 -13.43 -17.94 -16.18
CA VAL A 11 -14.83 -17.62 -15.84
C VAL A 11 -15.44 -18.65 -14.86
N PRO A 12 -15.36 -19.98 -15.10
CA PRO A 12 -15.82 -20.98 -14.14
C PRO A 12 -15.08 -20.91 -12.80
N PHE A 13 -13.77 -20.61 -12.81
CA PHE A 13 -12.96 -20.47 -11.61
C PHE A 13 -13.35 -19.24 -10.77
N VAL A 14 -13.59 -18.09 -11.41
CA VAL A 14 -14.10 -16.88 -10.76
C VAL A 14 -15.53 -17.07 -10.30
N THR A 15 -16.40 -17.74 -11.06
CA THR A 15 -17.76 -18.06 -10.61
C THR A 15 -17.73 -19.01 -9.41
N ALA A 16 -16.84 -20.01 -9.37
CA ALA A 16 -16.65 -20.87 -8.20
C ALA A 16 -16.18 -20.06 -6.97
N PHE A 17 -15.39 -19.00 -7.19
CA PHE A 17 -14.99 -18.05 -6.15
C PHE A 17 -16.13 -17.11 -5.71
N PHE A 18 -17.08 -16.76 -6.58
CA PHE A 18 -18.29 -16.02 -6.18
C PHE A 18 -19.31 -16.92 -5.46
N PHE A 19 -19.33 -18.22 -5.74
CA PHE A 19 -20.08 -19.22 -4.95
C PHE A 19 -19.46 -19.49 -3.56
N TYR A 20 -18.37 -18.81 -3.18
CA TYR A 20 -17.80 -18.81 -1.82
C TYR A 20 -18.82 -18.37 -0.76
N HIS A 21 -19.83 -17.57 -1.12
CA HIS A 21 -20.93 -17.24 -0.21
C HIS A 21 -21.99 -18.36 -0.11
N PHE A 22 -22.01 -19.32 -1.03
CA PHE A 22 -23.02 -20.39 -1.12
C PHE A 22 -22.56 -21.75 -0.59
N LEU A 23 -21.25 -21.98 -0.42
CA LEU A 23 -20.66 -23.30 -0.10
C LEU A 23 -20.26 -23.52 1.36
N GLY A 24 -20.81 -22.73 2.29
CA GLY A 24 -20.75 -22.99 3.73
C GLY A 24 -19.35 -23.19 4.32
N LYS A 25 -19.29 -23.58 5.61
CA LYS A 25 -18.01 -23.79 6.34
C LYS A 25 -17.09 -24.83 5.68
N GLU A 26 -17.62 -25.73 4.86
CA GLU A 26 -16.89 -26.84 4.23
C GLU A 26 -16.07 -26.43 2.99
N GLY A 27 -16.55 -25.47 2.18
CA GLY A 27 -15.80 -24.97 1.02
C GLY A 27 -14.47 -24.30 1.39
N THR A 28 -14.43 -23.65 2.56
CA THR A 28 -13.23 -23.02 3.12
C THR A 28 -12.11 -24.02 3.37
N ALA A 29 -12.44 -25.18 3.94
CA ALA A 29 -11.44 -26.19 4.35
C ALA A 29 -10.72 -26.80 3.15
N ILE A 30 -11.43 -27.02 2.04
CA ILE A 30 -10.89 -27.64 0.83
C ILE A 30 -9.93 -26.70 0.10
N MET A 31 -10.20 -25.39 0.06
CA MET A 31 -9.31 -24.41 -0.58
C MET A 31 -8.09 -24.06 0.27
N THR A 32 -8.18 -24.11 1.61
CA THR A 32 -7.03 -23.82 2.49
C THR A 32 -6.05 -24.99 2.62
N THR A 33 -6.28 -26.12 1.96
CA THR A 33 -5.30 -27.21 1.91
C THR A 33 -4.04 -26.73 1.19
N GLY A 34 -2.86 -26.92 1.81
CA GLY A 34 -1.60 -26.34 1.33
C GLY A 34 -1.28 -26.60 -0.15
N GLY A 35 -1.63 -27.79 -0.67
CA GLY A 35 -1.45 -28.11 -2.10
C GLY A 35 -2.29 -27.24 -3.05
N ASN A 36 -3.52 -26.90 -2.67
CA ASN A 36 -4.41 -26.06 -3.48
C ASN A 36 -3.96 -24.59 -3.48
N LEU A 37 -3.40 -24.11 -2.37
CA LEU A 37 -2.79 -22.78 -2.28
C LEU A 37 -1.57 -22.64 -3.20
N VAL A 38 -0.72 -23.67 -3.25
CA VAL A 38 0.46 -23.67 -4.14
C VAL A 38 0.03 -23.63 -5.61
N LEU A 39 -0.95 -24.47 -6.00
CA LEU A 39 -1.49 -24.46 -7.37
C LEU A 39 -2.13 -23.11 -7.73
N PHE A 40 -2.85 -22.51 -6.78
CA PHE A 40 -3.45 -21.19 -6.99
C PHE A 40 -2.39 -20.08 -7.15
N GLY A 41 -1.31 -20.13 -6.35
CA GLY A 41 -0.17 -19.22 -6.50
C GLY A 41 0.54 -19.37 -7.86
N ILE A 42 0.77 -20.61 -8.33
CA ILE A 42 1.36 -20.89 -9.65
C ILE A 42 0.45 -20.35 -10.77
N LEU A 43 -0.86 -20.51 -10.64
CA LEU A 43 -1.84 -20.00 -11.59
C LEU A 43 -1.83 -18.46 -11.65
N LEU A 44 -1.79 -17.78 -10.50
CA LEU A 44 -1.68 -16.31 -10.46
C LEU A 44 -0.37 -15.80 -11.05
N PHE A 45 0.74 -16.47 -10.75
CA PHE A 45 2.06 -16.11 -11.27
C PHE A 45 2.12 -16.28 -12.80
N SER A 46 1.64 -17.41 -13.31
CA SER A 46 1.59 -17.67 -14.75
C SER A 46 0.66 -16.72 -15.49
N LEU A 47 -0.51 -16.38 -14.93
CA LEU A 47 -1.44 -15.42 -15.51
C LEU A 47 -0.84 -14.01 -15.57
N THR A 48 -0.17 -13.58 -14.49
CA THR A 48 0.54 -12.29 -14.43
C THR A 48 1.64 -12.23 -15.47
N PHE A 49 2.42 -13.30 -15.62
CA PHE A 49 3.48 -13.40 -16.61
C PHE A 49 2.94 -13.36 -18.05
N ILE A 50 1.84 -14.06 -18.33
CA ILE A 50 1.19 -14.05 -19.65
C ILE A 50 0.65 -12.67 -20.00
N VAL A 51 0.03 -11.97 -19.05
CA VAL A 51 -0.50 -10.60 -19.27
C VAL A 51 0.65 -9.61 -19.46
N ARG A 52 1.73 -9.71 -18.66
CA ARG A 52 2.92 -8.86 -18.81
C ARG A 52 3.61 -9.07 -20.15
N ARG A 53 3.80 -10.33 -20.57
CA ARG A 53 4.46 -10.68 -21.85
C ARG A 53 3.62 -10.28 -23.06
N ASN A 54 2.30 -10.35 -22.98
CA ASN A 54 1.42 -10.02 -24.09
C ASN A 54 0.80 -8.61 -24.01
N ARG A 55 1.26 -7.75 -23.09
CA ARG A 55 0.71 -6.40 -22.86
C ARG A 55 0.66 -5.57 -24.13
N PHE A 56 1.74 -5.60 -24.92
CA PHE A 56 1.85 -4.86 -26.18
C PHE A 56 0.87 -5.38 -27.25
N ARG A 57 0.78 -6.71 -27.41
CA ARG A 57 -0.14 -7.37 -28.37
C ARG A 57 -1.61 -7.26 -27.96
N LEU A 58 -1.93 -7.26 -26.66
CA LEU A 58 -3.30 -7.07 -26.18
C LEU A 58 -3.75 -5.61 -26.31
N ASN A 59 -2.85 -4.64 -26.10
CA ASN A 59 -3.19 -3.22 -26.22
C ASN A 59 -3.60 -2.86 -27.66
N GLN A 60 -2.89 -3.44 -28.64
CA GLN A 60 -3.16 -3.21 -30.06
C GLN A 60 -4.47 -3.85 -30.55
N LYS A 61 -4.98 -4.90 -29.87
CA LYS A 61 -6.11 -5.71 -30.36
C LYS A 61 -7.41 -5.52 -29.58
N SER A 62 -7.34 -5.20 -28.29
CA SER A 62 -8.50 -5.20 -27.38
C SER A 62 -8.78 -3.84 -26.72
N GLY A 63 -7.93 -2.84 -26.96
CA GLY A 63 -8.04 -1.50 -26.39
C GLY A 63 -7.70 -1.42 -24.89
N PHE A 64 -7.35 -0.22 -24.44
CA PHE A 64 -6.88 0.06 -23.08
C PHE A 64 -7.87 -0.35 -21.98
N ARG A 65 -9.17 -0.19 -22.23
CA ARG A 65 -10.25 -0.50 -21.25
C ARG A 65 -10.26 -1.97 -20.82
N LEU A 66 -10.03 -2.91 -21.76
CA LEU A 66 -10.06 -4.34 -21.46
C LEU A 66 -8.79 -4.78 -20.71
N LEU A 67 -7.65 -4.17 -21.03
CA LEU A 67 -6.41 -4.36 -20.27
C LEU A 67 -6.54 -3.88 -18.82
N TYR A 68 -7.18 -2.73 -18.63
CA TYR A 68 -7.45 -2.19 -17.29
C TYR A 68 -8.33 -3.15 -16.46
N ILE A 69 -9.41 -3.68 -17.04
CA ILE A 69 -10.28 -4.66 -16.37
C ILE A 69 -9.53 -5.94 -16.00
N ILE A 70 -8.70 -6.48 -16.90
CA ILE A 70 -7.87 -7.66 -16.62
C ILE A 70 -6.88 -7.37 -15.47
N TYR A 71 -6.28 -6.18 -15.46
CA TYR A 71 -5.32 -5.79 -14.43
C TYR A 71 -5.97 -5.68 -13.04
N ILE A 72 -7.14 -5.02 -12.96
CA ILE A 72 -7.93 -4.94 -11.73
C ILE A 72 -8.36 -6.34 -11.26
N SER A 73 -8.76 -7.23 -12.17
CA SER A 73 -9.11 -8.61 -11.83
C SER A 73 -7.93 -9.39 -11.26
N ILE A 74 -6.72 -9.21 -11.78
CA ILE A 74 -5.51 -9.86 -11.26
C ILE A 74 -5.15 -9.34 -9.87
N LEU A 75 -5.20 -8.01 -9.67
CA LEU A 75 -4.96 -7.40 -8.36
C LEU A 75 -5.94 -7.92 -7.30
N PHE A 76 -7.22 -8.01 -7.66
CA PHE A 76 -8.25 -8.58 -6.79
C PHE A 76 -7.95 -10.05 -6.42
N SER A 77 -7.54 -10.87 -7.39
CA SER A 77 -7.18 -12.27 -7.11
C SER A 77 -5.92 -12.41 -6.25
N ILE A 78 -4.94 -11.51 -6.39
CA ILE A 78 -3.75 -11.47 -5.51
C ILE A 78 -4.15 -11.12 -4.08
N SER A 79 -5.05 -10.15 -3.89
CA SER A 79 -5.57 -9.77 -2.57
C SER A 79 -6.28 -10.95 -1.89
N LEU A 80 -7.15 -11.65 -2.62
CA LEU A 80 -7.83 -12.85 -2.14
C LEU A 80 -6.84 -13.98 -1.77
N PHE A 81 -5.80 -14.18 -2.59
CA PHE A 81 -4.75 -15.14 -2.27
C PHE A 81 -4.01 -14.77 -0.98
N GLY A 82 -3.71 -13.48 -0.77
CA GLY A 82 -3.15 -12.97 0.48
C GLY A 82 -4.04 -13.22 1.70
N CYS A 83 -5.35 -13.04 1.56
CA CYS A 83 -6.32 -13.39 2.60
C CYS A 83 -6.30 -14.90 2.91
N CYS A 84 -6.29 -15.77 1.90
CA CYS A 84 -6.22 -17.22 2.10
C CYS A 84 -4.90 -17.66 2.73
N LEU A 85 -3.77 -17.04 2.34
CA LEU A 85 -2.48 -17.26 2.99
C LEU A 85 -2.52 -16.84 4.45
N ARG A 86 -3.08 -15.66 4.77
CA ARG A 86 -3.23 -15.19 6.15
C ARG A 86 -4.02 -16.17 7.01
N THR A 87 -5.15 -16.66 6.51
CA THR A 87 -5.95 -17.67 7.22
C THR A 87 -5.21 -19.00 7.36
N TYR A 88 -4.47 -19.44 6.33
CA TYR A 88 -3.66 -20.66 6.38
C TYR A 88 -2.51 -20.56 7.39
N PHE A 89 -1.80 -19.43 7.42
CA PHE A 89 -0.76 -19.16 8.39
C PHE A 89 -1.32 -19.10 9.80
N LEU A 90 -2.43 -18.40 10.03
CA LEU A 90 -3.07 -18.35 11.36
C LEU A 90 -3.51 -19.74 11.84
N SER A 91 -4.11 -20.55 10.96
CA SER A 91 -4.51 -21.91 11.31
C SER A 91 -3.32 -22.82 11.65
N ASN A 92 -2.22 -22.73 10.91
CA ASN A 92 -1.03 -23.56 11.17
C ASN A 92 -0.19 -23.02 12.35
N LEU A 93 0.01 -21.71 12.48
CA LEU A 93 0.71 -21.10 13.62
C LEU A 93 -0.03 -21.35 14.93
N CYS A 94 -1.36 -21.31 14.94
CA CYS A 94 -2.13 -21.60 16.14
C CYS A 94 -1.94 -23.06 16.60
N VAL A 95 -1.81 -24.00 15.67
CA VAL A 95 -1.49 -25.41 15.97
C VAL A 95 -0.06 -25.57 16.50
N TYR A 96 0.93 -24.91 15.87
CA TYR A 96 2.32 -24.93 16.35
C TYR A 96 2.49 -24.27 17.73
N PHE A 97 1.76 -23.19 18.02
CA PHE A 97 1.76 -22.57 19.34
C PHE A 97 1.07 -23.45 20.39
N LEU A 98 -0.05 -24.11 20.06
CA LEU A 98 -0.72 -25.05 20.96
C LEU A 98 0.14 -26.29 21.26
N ASP A 99 0.86 -26.83 20.27
CA ASP A 99 1.79 -27.94 20.48
C ASP A 99 3.02 -27.52 21.29
N LEU A 100 3.55 -26.30 21.09
CA LEU A 100 4.64 -25.76 21.92
C LEU A 100 4.19 -25.58 23.38
N PHE A 101 2.99 -25.04 23.61
CA PHE A 101 2.43 -24.86 24.95
C PHE A 101 2.08 -26.20 25.62
N SER A 102 1.63 -27.20 24.86
CA SER A 102 1.44 -28.57 25.35
C SER A 102 2.77 -29.22 25.74
N PHE A 103 3.83 -28.99 24.95
CA PHE A 103 5.18 -29.50 25.25
C PHE A 103 5.79 -28.87 26.52
N PHE A 104 5.56 -27.56 26.74
CA PHE A 104 5.97 -26.89 27.99
C PHE A 104 5.13 -27.32 29.21
N ALA A 105 3.83 -27.57 29.04
CA ALA A 105 2.96 -28.05 30.12
C ALA A 105 3.33 -29.47 30.60
N VAL A 106 3.82 -30.33 29.70
CA VAL A 106 4.27 -31.69 30.04
C VAL A 106 5.64 -31.68 30.74
N PHE A 107 6.53 -30.74 30.43
CA PHE A 107 7.84 -30.63 31.10
C PHE A 107 7.78 -29.99 32.50
N SER A 108 6.70 -29.30 32.86
CA SER A 108 6.55 -28.70 34.20
C SER A 108 5.95 -29.65 35.25
N VAL A 109 5.58 -30.89 34.92
CA VAL A 109 4.93 -31.84 35.86
C VAL A 109 5.87 -32.96 36.36
N VAL A 110 7.14 -32.99 35.94
CA VAL A 110 8.11 -34.00 36.42
C VAL A 110 9.37 -33.33 36.98
N SER A 111 9.28 -32.76 38.18
CA SER A 111 10.41 -32.74 39.13
C SER A 111 9.97 -32.29 40.52
N GLY A 112 10.12 -33.17 41.51
CA GLY A 112 10.19 -32.82 42.94
C GLY A 112 8.91 -33.02 43.76
N GLY A 113 8.80 -34.15 44.46
CA GLY A 113 7.74 -34.43 45.42
C GLY A 113 8.00 -33.90 46.85
N GLY A 114 6.96 -33.93 47.70
CA GLY A 114 7.03 -33.81 49.16
C GLY A 114 5.99 -32.87 49.82
N GLN A 115 4.93 -33.44 50.43
CA GLN A 115 3.90 -32.85 51.34
C GLN A 115 4.46 -32.15 52.62
N PRO A 116 3.63 -31.50 53.51
CA PRO A 116 2.21 -31.08 53.46
C PRO A 116 1.92 -29.61 53.96
N LEU A 117 0.63 -29.23 53.83
CA LEU A 117 -0.12 -28.03 54.32
C LEU A 117 0.27 -27.38 55.67
N PRO A 118 0.03 -26.05 55.84
CA PRO A 118 -1.21 -25.58 56.48
C PRO A 118 -1.89 -24.34 55.82
N LEU A 119 -3.23 -24.26 55.99
CA LEU A 119 -4.14 -23.10 55.75
C LEU A 119 -3.98 -22.01 56.85
N PRO A 120 -4.72 -20.86 56.83
CA PRO A 120 -5.35 -20.09 55.73
C PRO A 120 -5.06 -18.55 55.78
N GLY A 121 -5.33 -17.81 54.70
CA GLY A 121 -5.42 -16.33 54.71
C GLY A 121 -5.69 -15.72 53.32
N PRO A 122 -6.48 -14.63 53.19
CA PRO A 122 -7.32 -14.39 52.03
C PRO A 122 -6.55 -13.89 50.80
N SER A 123 -6.85 -14.48 49.65
CA SER A 123 -6.39 -14.06 48.34
C SER A 123 -7.23 -12.88 47.82
N THR A 124 -6.61 -11.70 47.73
CA THR A 124 -6.95 -10.67 46.75
C THR A 124 -6.78 -11.23 45.33
N PRO A 125 -7.76 -11.11 44.42
CA PRO A 125 -7.52 -11.36 43.01
C PRO A 125 -7.08 -10.05 42.36
N SER A 126 -5.79 -9.92 42.08
CA SER A 126 -5.28 -8.94 41.11
C SER A 126 -4.83 -9.69 39.86
N ASN A 127 -5.81 -10.12 39.06
CA ASN A 127 -5.63 -10.41 37.63
C ASN A 127 -6.34 -9.29 36.87
N SER A 128 -5.65 -8.18 36.67
CA SER A 128 -6.08 -7.13 35.74
C SER A 128 -5.41 -7.44 34.41
N SER A 129 -6.21 -7.95 33.48
CA SER A 129 -5.84 -8.14 32.08
C SER A 129 -5.41 -6.80 31.46
N SER A 130 -4.38 -6.82 30.63
CA SER A 130 -3.92 -5.66 29.86
C SER A 130 -4.89 -5.24 28.74
N GLU A 131 -6.03 -5.93 28.60
CA GLU A 131 -7.06 -5.62 27.61
C GLU A 131 -7.96 -4.46 28.08
N ASP A 132 -8.17 -4.34 29.39
CA ASP A 132 -9.00 -3.29 29.99
C ASP A 132 -8.37 -1.90 29.83
N SER A 133 -7.03 -1.81 29.76
CA SER A 133 -6.34 -0.53 29.59
C SER A 133 -6.47 0.04 28.17
N PHE A 134 -6.56 -0.81 27.14
CA PHE A 134 -6.79 -0.36 25.77
C PHE A 134 -8.24 0.10 25.59
N GLU A 135 -9.21 -0.66 26.10
CA GLU A 135 -10.62 -0.28 26.06
C GLU A 135 -10.88 1.01 26.86
N LEU A 136 -10.31 1.14 28.06
CA LEU A 136 -10.42 2.37 28.85
C LEU A 136 -9.74 3.56 28.17
N GLN A 137 -8.62 3.36 27.46
CA GLN A 137 -7.95 4.42 26.74
C GLN A 137 -8.79 4.91 25.54
N VAL A 138 -9.41 4.00 24.78
CA VAL A 138 -10.31 4.35 23.68
C VAL A 138 -11.56 5.07 24.18
N LEU A 139 -12.14 4.65 25.31
CA LEU A 139 -13.27 5.32 25.95
C LEU A 139 -12.92 6.72 26.49
N SER A 140 -11.63 6.98 26.76
CA SER A 140 -11.15 8.29 27.22
C SER A 140 -10.83 9.27 26.09
N GLU A 141 -10.82 8.83 24.82
CA GLU A 141 -10.60 9.73 23.69
C GLU A 141 -11.81 10.67 23.51
N PRO A 142 -11.59 11.94 23.14
CA PRO A 142 -12.69 12.87 22.88
C PRO A 142 -13.53 12.37 21.70
N TRP A 143 -14.84 12.21 21.93
CA TRP A 143 -15.83 11.90 20.90
C TRP A 143 -16.92 12.98 20.87
N PRO A 144 -17.27 13.53 19.69
CA PRO A 144 -16.71 13.24 18.36
C PRO A 144 -15.25 13.68 18.24
N VAL A 145 -14.55 13.13 17.24
CA VAL A 145 -13.17 13.51 16.88
C VAL A 145 -13.07 15.04 16.79
N THR A 146 -12.03 15.59 17.40
CA THR A 146 -11.72 17.02 17.31
C THR A 146 -10.79 17.25 16.11
N HIS A 147 -11.29 18.01 15.13
CA HIS A 147 -10.57 18.31 13.91
C HIS A 147 -9.55 19.44 14.09
N ASN A 148 -8.35 19.26 13.55
CA ASN A 148 -7.36 20.31 13.35
C ASN A 148 -7.72 21.14 12.10
N VAL A 149 -8.71 22.02 12.27
CA VAL A 149 -9.27 22.87 11.20
C VAL A 149 -8.18 23.70 10.50
N ALA A 150 -7.17 24.16 11.23
CA ALA A 150 -6.09 24.97 10.67
C ALA A 150 -5.21 24.16 9.69
N LEU A 151 -4.82 22.94 10.08
CA LEU A 151 -4.03 22.07 9.21
C LEU A 151 -4.85 21.57 8.02
N GLU A 152 -6.10 21.21 8.23
CA GLU A 152 -7.03 20.84 7.14
C GLU A 152 -7.19 21.97 6.12
N ALA A 153 -7.42 23.21 6.58
CA ALA A 153 -7.51 24.37 5.69
C ALA A 153 -6.21 24.62 4.92
N SER A 154 -5.05 24.45 5.58
CA SER A 154 -3.74 24.55 4.93
C SER A 154 -3.58 23.51 3.82
N MET A 155 -3.87 22.24 4.10
CA MET A 155 -3.79 21.15 3.12
C MET A 155 -4.75 21.37 1.94
N ARG A 156 -5.98 21.80 2.21
CA ARG A 156 -6.95 22.15 1.16
C ARG A 156 -6.42 23.22 0.22
N ASN A 157 -5.87 24.31 0.76
CA ASN A 157 -5.35 25.42 -0.05
C ASN A 157 -4.13 25.00 -0.89
N ARG A 158 -3.26 24.16 -0.32
CA ARG A 158 -2.10 23.59 -0.99
C ARG A 158 -2.47 22.67 -2.14
N LEU A 159 -3.46 21.78 -1.95
CA LEU A 159 -4.02 20.97 -3.03
C LEU A 159 -4.64 21.84 -4.13
N LEU A 160 -5.38 22.88 -3.74
CA LEU A 160 -6.00 23.81 -4.69
C LEU A 160 -4.97 24.56 -5.55
N ALA A 161 -3.80 24.90 -4.99
CA ALA A 161 -2.70 25.47 -5.77
C ALA A 161 -2.16 24.48 -6.81
N LEU A 162 -1.93 23.21 -6.42
CA LEU A 162 -1.52 22.16 -7.36
C LEU A 162 -2.56 21.92 -8.47
N GLU A 163 -3.85 21.99 -8.14
CA GLU A 163 -4.94 21.86 -9.12
C GLU A 163 -4.95 23.03 -10.11
N GLN A 164 -4.72 24.26 -9.64
CA GLN A 164 -4.62 25.44 -10.49
C GLN A 164 -3.45 25.35 -11.46
N GLU A 165 -2.32 24.84 -10.99
CA GLU A 165 -1.10 24.65 -11.77
C GLU A 165 -1.13 23.39 -12.63
N LYS A 166 -2.24 22.62 -12.62
CA LYS A 166 -2.42 21.36 -13.35
C LYS A 166 -1.29 20.37 -13.09
N SER A 167 -0.91 20.23 -11.82
CA SER A 167 0.17 19.34 -11.42
C SER A 167 -0.08 17.91 -11.88
N PRO A 168 0.89 17.24 -12.52
CA PRO A 168 0.74 15.84 -12.94
C PRO A 168 0.82 14.86 -11.76
N PHE A 169 1.07 15.35 -10.54
CA PHE A 169 1.21 14.54 -9.33
C PHE A 169 -0.06 14.49 -8.48
N LEU A 170 -1.19 14.95 -9.02
CA LEU A 170 -2.50 14.77 -8.40
C LEU A 170 -3.08 13.39 -8.73
N LEU A 171 -3.91 12.86 -7.83
CA LEU A 171 -4.53 11.54 -8.00
C LEU A 171 -5.76 11.59 -8.91
N SER A 172 -6.48 12.71 -8.88
CA SER A 172 -7.63 12.98 -9.73
C SER A 172 -7.42 14.27 -10.51
N GLU A 173 -7.83 14.26 -11.78
CA GLU A 173 -7.90 15.45 -12.64
C GLU A 173 -9.12 16.34 -12.28
N GLU A 174 -10.11 15.78 -11.58
CA GLU A 174 -11.31 16.52 -11.19
C GLU A 174 -10.99 17.47 -10.04
N ARG A 175 -11.21 18.76 -10.28
CA ARG A 175 -10.95 19.83 -9.31
C ARG A 175 -11.77 19.61 -8.03
N GLY A 176 -11.10 19.67 -6.88
CA GLY A 176 -11.70 19.45 -5.58
C GLY A 176 -11.86 17.97 -5.19
N SER A 177 -11.72 17.03 -6.13
CA SER A 177 -11.83 15.60 -5.85
C SER A 177 -10.76 15.13 -4.87
N ASN A 178 -9.52 15.63 -5.01
CA ASN A 178 -8.40 15.24 -4.14
C ASN A 178 -8.67 15.63 -2.67
N TRP A 179 -9.17 16.84 -2.42
CA TRP A 179 -9.51 17.26 -1.05
C TRP A 179 -10.78 16.56 -0.52
N ALA A 180 -11.79 16.36 -1.38
CA ALA A 180 -13.03 15.72 -0.98
C ALA A 180 -12.79 14.29 -0.47
N GLU A 181 -11.90 13.54 -1.12
CA GLU A 181 -11.51 12.19 -0.68
C GLU A 181 -10.85 12.21 0.70
N VAL A 182 -9.84 13.05 0.90
CA VAL A 182 -9.15 13.21 2.20
C VAL A 182 -10.15 13.62 3.29
N LYS A 183 -10.99 14.62 3.01
CA LYS A 183 -11.98 15.12 3.97
C LYS A 183 -12.98 14.02 4.36
N THR A 184 -13.44 13.23 3.39
CA THR A 184 -14.33 12.10 3.65
C THR A 184 -13.67 11.07 4.57
N GLN A 185 -12.38 10.76 4.38
CA GLN A 185 -11.69 9.82 5.27
C GLN A 185 -11.51 10.38 6.69
N LEU A 186 -11.14 11.66 6.81
CA LEU A 186 -10.97 12.34 8.10
C LEU A 186 -12.28 12.43 8.90
N ASP A 187 -13.40 12.73 8.23
CA ASP A 187 -14.72 12.84 8.87
C ASP A 187 -15.26 11.49 9.36
N ASN A 188 -14.73 10.38 8.82
CA ASN A 188 -15.14 9.01 9.15
C ASN A 188 -14.13 8.26 10.04
N CYS A 189 -13.18 8.95 10.67
CA CYS A 189 -12.22 8.31 11.56
C CYS A 189 -12.90 7.74 12.83
N PRO A 190 -12.57 6.51 13.26
CA PRO A 190 -13.20 5.86 14.40
C PRO A 190 -12.69 6.39 15.75
N SER A 191 -11.57 7.10 15.77
CA SER A 191 -10.94 7.59 16.99
C SER A 191 -10.03 8.80 16.70
N GLN A 192 -9.70 9.58 17.74
CA GLN A 192 -8.80 10.73 17.63
C GLN A 192 -7.40 10.30 17.20
N ARG A 193 -6.95 9.13 17.68
CA ARG A 193 -5.66 8.56 17.28
C ARG A 193 -5.60 8.27 15.78
N GLU A 194 -6.63 7.65 15.21
CA GLU A 194 -6.63 7.33 13.79
C GLU A 194 -6.77 8.59 12.93
N TYR A 195 -7.56 9.58 13.38
CA TYR A 195 -7.61 10.90 12.76
C TYR A 195 -6.23 11.56 12.69
N ASN A 196 -5.50 11.63 13.80
CA ASN A 196 -4.16 12.24 13.84
C ASN A 196 -3.19 11.51 12.91
N ARG A 197 -3.21 10.17 12.92
CA ARG A 197 -2.37 9.33 12.08
C ARG A 197 -2.65 9.55 10.60
N LEU A 198 -3.92 9.56 10.20
CA LEU A 198 -4.32 9.79 8.82
C LEU A 198 -3.96 11.21 8.37
N LEU A 199 -4.24 12.21 9.19
CA LEU A 199 -3.93 13.61 8.90
C LEU A 199 -2.42 13.81 8.69
N GLU A 200 -1.57 13.22 9.55
CA GLU A 200 -0.12 13.26 9.39
C GLU A 200 0.36 12.53 8.13
N PHE A 201 -0.28 11.42 7.77
CA PHE A 201 0.02 10.67 6.56
C PHE A 201 -0.29 11.50 5.32
N GLU A 202 -1.54 11.99 5.19
CA GLU A 202 -2.00 12.78 4.05
C GLU A 202 -1.21 14.08 3.91
N ASN A 203 -0.88 14.74 5.03
CA ASN A 203 -0.07 15.97 4.99
C ASN A 203 1.34 15.71 4.44
N ARG A 204 1.97 14.60 4.82
CA ARG A 204 3.32 14.25 4.35
C ARG A 204 3.30 13.80 2.89
N ASP A 205 2.29 13.03 2.50
CA ASP A 205 2.10 12.65 1.10
C ASP A 205 1.90 13.90 0.21
N LEU A 206 1.09 14.87 0.68
CA LEU A 206 0.94 16.16 0.01
C LEU A 206 2.27 16.93 -0.11
N GLN A 207 3.10 16.94 0.94
CA GLN A 207 4.43 17.57 0.88
C GLN A 207 5.32 16.95 -0.20
N ILE A 208 5.25 15.62 -0.38
CA ILE A 208 5.98 14.94 -1.46
C ILE A 208 5.45 15.39 -2.81
N ARG A 209 4.13 15.40 -3.02
CA ARG A 209 3.50 15.86 -4.27
C ARG A 209 3.91 17.28 -4.63
N GLU A 210 3.91 18.20 -3.66
CA GLU A 210 4.38 19.57 -3.84
C GLU A 210 5.85 19.67 -4.21
N LYS A 211 6.72 18.88 -3.56
CA LYS A 211 8.16 18.88 -3.86
C LYS A 211 8.44 18.30 -5.24
N ARG A 212 7.72 17.25 -5.65
CA ARG A 212 7.77 16.71 -7.02
C ARG A 212 7.34 17.77 -8.03
N HIS A 213 6.23 18.45 -7.76
CA HIS A 213 5.71 19.52 -8.61
C HIS A 213 6.67 20.71 -8.74
N SER A 214 7.29 21.12 -7.63
CA SER A 214 8.31 22.17 -7.64
C SER A 214 9.53 21.80 -8.48
N CYS A 215 10.03 20.56 -8.37
CA CYS A 215 11.14 20.09 -9.22
C CYS A 215 10.71 20.04 -10.70
N TYR A 216 9.50 19.60 -10.97
CA TYR A 216 8.94 19.56 -12.32
C TYR A 216 8.82 20.95 -12.94
N SER A 217 8.39 21.95 -12.17
CA SER A 217 8.27 23.34 -12.64
C SER A 217 9.64 23.89 -13.05
N ILE A 218 10.67 23.69 -12.22
CA ILE A 218 12.06 24.08 -12.54
C ILE A 218 12.54 23.35 -13.82
N TYR A 219 12.26 22.05 -13.91
CA TYR A 219 12.60 21.26 -15.09
C TYR A 219 11.93 21.80 -16.37
N GLN A 220 10.64 22.13 -16.31
CA GLN A 220 9.93 22.73 -17.44
C GLN A 220 10.50 24.10 -17.83
N GLU A 221 10.88 24.92 -16.86
CA GLU A 221 11.54 26.21 -17.11
C GLU A 221 12.86 26.02 -17.86
N ILE A 222 13.66 25.04 -17.46
CA ILE A 222 14.93 24.71 -18.13
C ILE A 222 14.69 24.28 -19.58
N LEU A 223 13.72 23.39 -19.83
CA LEU A 223 13.41 22.94 -21.19
C LEU A 223 12.86 24.08 -22.07
N THR A 224 12.06 24.97 -21.49
CA THR A 224 11.52 26.13 -22.20
C THR A 224 12.64 27.11 -22.57
N ALA A 225 13.62 27.30 -21.68
CA ALA A 225 14.79 28.15 -21.93
C ALA A 225 15.82 27.50 -22.87
N HIS A 226 15.89 26.16 -22.91
CA HIS A 226 16.86 25.39 -23.69
C HIS A 226 16.18 24.30 -24.54
N PRO A 227 15.44 24.65 -25.61
CA PRO A 227 14.66 23.68 -26.40
C PRO A 227 15.50 22.54 -26.99
N ALA A 228 16.76 22.80 -27.35
CA ALA A 228 17.68 21.78 -27.87
C ALA A 228 17.90 20.60 -26.90
N VAL A 229 17.74 20.81 -25.59
CA VAL A 229 17.83 19.75 -24.58
C VAL A 229 16.62 18.80 -24.69
N ALA A 230 15.43 19.35 -24.97
CA ALA A 230 14.22 18.56 -25.17
C ALA A 230 14.19 17.87 -26.54
N GLU A 231 14.73 18.50 -27.59
CA GLU A 231 14.75 17.94 -28.96
C GLU A 231 15.65 16.70 -29.08
N ASN A 232 16.70 16.63 -28.27
CA ASN A 232 17.61 15.48 -28.22
C ASN A 232 17.07 14.33 -27.36
N ALA A 233 15.88 14.46 -26.77
CA ALA A 233 15.28 13.44 -25.93
C ALA A 233 14.61 12.33 -26.76
N ASP A 234 14.91 11.07 -26.42
CA ASP A 234 14.29 9.89 -27.06
C ASP A 234 12.81 9.70 -26.71
N SER A 235 12.31 10.42 -25.70
CA SER A 235 10.97 10.28 -25.14
C SER A 235 10.36 11.63 -24.79
N ASN A 236 9.05 11.63 -24.51
CA ASN A 236 8.35 12.83 -24.04
C ASN A 236 9.01 13.33 -22.74
N PRO A 237 9.54 14.56 -22.69
CA PRO A 237 10.25 15.08 -21.52
C PRO A 237 9.43 15.06 -20.22
N GLN A 238 8.11 15.31 -20.33
CA GLN A 238 7.23 15.24 -19.17
C GLN A 238 7.10 13.81 -18.65
N GLU A 239 6.89 12.84 -19.54
CA GLU A 239 6.78 11.42 -19.19
C GLU A 239 8.10 10.92 -18.59
N ALA A 240 9.24 11.28 -19.19
CA ALA A 240 10.57 10.94 -18.71
C ALA A 240 10.82 11.44 -17.28
N PHE A 241 10.43 12.68 -16.97
CA PHE A 241 10.58 13.23 -15.62
C PHE A 241 9.69 12.49 -14.60
N CYS A 242 8.42 12.23 -14.95
CA CYS A 242 7.51 11.48 -14.09
C CYS A 242 8.00 10.05 -13.85
N ASP A 243 8.47 9.37 -14.90
CA ASP A 243 9.02 8.02 -14.82
C ASP A 243 10.27 7.96 -13.96
N PHE A 244 11.18 8.93 -14.11
CA PHE A 244 12.36 9.05 -13.27
C PHE A 244 12.01 9.15 -11.77
N LEU A 245 11.04 9.99 -11.41
CA LEU A 245 10.60 10.10 -10.01
C LEU A 245 9.90 8.82 -9.51
N ASN A 246 9.12 8.16 -10.36
CA ASN A 246 8.44 6.92 -10.03
C ASN A 246 9.42 5.75 -9.87
N GLU A 247 10.48 5.69 -10.68
CA GLU A 247 11.57 4.73 -10.53
C GLU A 247 12.31 4.97 -9.21
N LYS A 248 12.65 6.22 -8.90
CA LYS A 248 13.28 6.56 -7.61
C LYS A 248 12.42 6.19 -6.41
N ARG A 249 11.10 6.36 -6.48
CA ARG A 249 10.20 5.86 -5.43
C ARG A 249 10.18 4.34 -5.37
N SER A 250 10.16 3.67 -6.51
CA SER A 250 10.20 2.20 -6.58
C SER A 250 11.49 1.64 -5.97
N GLU A 251 12.64 2.28 -6.20
CA GLU A 251 13.91 1.94 -5.54
C GLU A 251 13.83 2.04 -4.01
N LEU A 252 13.20 3.10 -3.49
CA LEU A 252 12.98 3.26 -2.04
C LEU A 252 12.02 2.21 -1.50
N ASP A 253 11.00 1.80 -2.27
CA ASP A 253 10.08 0.76 -1.88
C ASP A 253 10.76 -0.62 -1.80
N LEU A 254 11.70 -0.90 -2.71
CA LEU A 254 12.51 -2.13 -2.71
C LEU A 254 13.46 -2.22 -1.51
N GLN A 255 13.90 -1.09 -0.96
CA GLN A 255 14.73 -1.06 0.26
C GLN A 255 13.94 -1.48 1.51
N GLY A 256 12.61 -1.51 1.44
CA GLY A 256 11.73 -1.85 2.56
C GLY A 256 11.74 -0.82 3.70
N GLY A 257 11.21 -1.24 4.85
CA GLY A 257 11.12 -0.41 6.05
C GLY A 257 9.79 0.35 6.20
N ALA A 258 9.71 1.17 7.25
CA ALA A 258 8.51 1.94 7.55
C ALA A 258 8.25 3.01 6.47
N VAL A 259 6.97 3.18 6.12
CA VAL A 259 6.51 4.17 5.11
C VAL A 259 7.09 5.55 5.38
N PHE A 260 7.02 6.00 6.64
CA PHE A 260 7.56 7.29 7.08
C PHE A 260 9.04 7.49 6.74
N VAL A 261 9.87 6.46 6.91
CA VAL A 261 11.31 6.54 6.61
C VAL A 261 11.56 6.68 5.11
N ARG A 262 10.76 5.98 4.29
CA ARG A 262 10.84 6.09 2.83
C ARG A 262 10.42 7.47 2.35
N ASP A 263 9.33 8.01 2.93
CA ASP A 263 8.85 9.36 2.65
C ASP A 263 9.89 10.43 3.00
N GLN A 264 10.59 10.29 4.13
CA GLN A 264 11.69 11.18 4.49
C GLN A 264 12.87 11.10 3.52
N ARG A 265 13.23 9.89 3.06
CA ARG A 265 14.30 9.71 2.07
C ARG A 265 13.92 10.35 0.74
N GLU A 266 12.67 10.21 0.31
CA GLU A 266 12.17 10.85 -0.90
C GLU A 266 12.19 12.37 -0.78
N LEU A 267 11.69 12.94 0.31
CA LEU A 267 11.75 14.39 0.53
C LEU A 267 13.19 14.92 0.50
N ARG A 268 14.15 14.17 1.08
CA ARG A 268 15.57 14.52 1.03
C ARG A 268 16.10 14.48 -0.41
N PHE A 269 15.77 13.43 -1.16
CA PHE A 269 16.16 13.29 -2.56
C PHE A 269 15.60 14.43 -3.41
N LEU A 270 14.31 14.76 -3.27
CA LEU A 270 13.68 15.88 -3.98
C LEU A 270 14.34 17.22 -3.65
N GLY A 271 14.81 17.41 -2.41
CA GLY A 271 15.61 18.56 -2.04
C GLY A 271 16.95 18.65 -2.78
N LEU A 272 17.64 17.51 -2.95
CA LEU A 272 18.89 17.44 -3.72
C LEU A 272 18.64 17.68 -5.21
N LEU A 273 17.59 17.07 -5.77
CA LEU A 273 17.17 17.26 -7.16
C LEU A 273 16.86 18.72 -7.45
N SER A 274 16.03 19.36 -6.63
CA SER A 274 15.69 20.77 -6.77
C SER A 274 16.92 21.67 -6.72
N HIS A 275 17.86 21.40 -5.80
CA HIS A 275 19.10 22.17 -5.69
C HIS A 275 19.97 22.05 -6.94
N ASP A 276 20.16 20.84 -7.46
CA ASP A 276 20.97 20.57 -8.65
C ASP A 276 20.36 21.20 -9.91
N LEU A 277 19.04 21.01 -10.13
CA LEU A 277 18.31 21.62 -11.24
C LEU A 277 18.43 23.15 -11.22
N THR A 278 18.29 23.78 -10.04
CA THR A 278 18.38 25.24 -9.91
C THR A 278 19.80 25.75 -10.15
N ARG A 279 20.82 25.02 -9.67
CA ARG A 279 22.22 25.45 -9.74
C ARG A 279 22.82 25.27 -11.12
N ASP A 280 22.61 24.09 -11.71
CA ASP A 280 23.32 23.67 -12.92
C ASP A 280 22.45 23.76 -14.18
N GLY A 281 21.14 23.97 -14.02
CA GLY A 281 20.20 24.20 -15.12
C GLY A 281 20.29 23.08 -16.17
N PRO A 282 20.51 23.39 -17.45
CA PRO A 282 20.62 22.39 -18.52
C PRO A 282 21.80 21.41 -18.34
N ASN A 283 22.81 21.75 -17.53
CA ASN A 283 23.96 20.88 -17.24
C ASN A 283 23.76 20.02 -15.99
N SER A 284 22.56 20.04 -15.40
CA SER A 284 22.21 19.20 -14.25
C SER A 284 22.50 17.73 -14.53
N LEU A 285 23.10 17.06 -13.54
CA LEU A 285 23.35 15.61 -13.60
C LEU A 285 22.04 14.85 -13.78
N TYR A 286 20.95 15.32 -13.18
CA TYR A 286 19.65 14.68 -13.30
C TYR A 286 19.01 14.87 -14.68
N ILE A 287 19.24 15.99 -15.36
CA ILE A 287 18.77 16.15 -16.75
C ILE A 287 19.45 15.12 -17.66
N ASN A 288 20.75 14.91 -17.51
CA ASN A 288 21.47 13.89 -18.27
C ASN A 288 20.91 12.50 -17.98
N ILE A 289 20.69 12.15 -16.70
CA ILE A 289 20.11 10.85 -16.33
C ILE A 289 18.71 10.65 -16.92
N ILE A 290 17.85 11.67 -16.84
CA ILE A 290 16.46 11.60 -17.35
C ILE A 290 16.45 11.33 -18.87
N PHE A 291 17.42 11.85 -19.60
CA PHE A 291 17.53 11.66 -21.05
C PHE A 291 18.51 10.56 -21.49
N GLY A 292 19.00 9.72 -20.56
CA GLY A 292 19.79 8.53 -20.89
C GLY A 292 21.28 8.78 -21.20
N GLY A 293 21.85 9.87 -20.69
CA GLY A 293 23.29 10.16 -20.73
C GLY A 293 24.13 9.35 -19.75
#